data_AF-A0A349DTR8-F1
#
_entry.id   AF-A0A349DTR8-F1
#
_cell.length_a   1.000
_cell.length_b   1.000
_cell.length_c   1.000
_cell.angle_alpha   90.00
_cell.angle_beta   90.00
_cell.angle_gamma   90.00
#
_symmetry.space_group_name_H-M   'P 1'
#
loop_
_entity.id
_entity.type
_entity.pdbx_description
1 polymer ?
#
loop_
_entity_poly.entity_id
_entity_poly.type
_entity_poly.pdbx_seq_one_letter_code
_entity_poly.pdbx_strand_id
1 'polypeptide(L)'
;MDYQTVANKVRDFITFKNQVDQMKTELEELEQNPPKLDKDTVTWEEAIAYSEGKEKHEARIKEVRMGIQTRIELTHGREEEIGKLLPIQDHYILFKIMINNEEQTFKIGYFPSSYGFRMERVVDAPPPAQNTVG
;
A
#
# COMPACT_ATOMS: atom_id res chain seq x y z
N MET A 1 -5.67 28.09 -0.90
CA MET A 1 -5.12 26.72 -0.88
C MET A 1 -5.68 26.01 -2.09
N ASP A 2 -4.84 25.45 -2.96
CA ASP A 2 -5.27 24.93 -4.27
C ASP A 2 -5.67 23.45 -4.17
N TYR A 3 -6.86 23.11 -4.68
CA TYR A 3 -7.37 21.75 -4.83
C TYR A 3 -6.34 20.84 -5.51
N GLN A 4 -5.62 21.37 -6.51
CA GLN A 4 -4.62 20.61 -7.27
C GLN A 4 -3.48 20.11 -6.37
N THR A 5 -3.07 20.89 -5.38
CA THR A 5 -2.02 20.50 -4.43
C THR A 5 -2.45 19.31 -3.58
N VAL A 6 -3.69 19.32 -3.09
CA VAL A 6 -4.24 18.20 -2.30
C VAL A 6 -4.38 16.96 -3.18
N ALA A 7 -4.95 17.10 -4.38
CA ALA A 7 -5.10 16.00 -5.33
C ALA A 7 -3.75 15.35 -5.69
N ASN A 8 -2.70 16.16 -5.93
CA ASN A 8 -1.35 15.66 -6.19
C ASN A 8 -0.78 14.90 -4.99
N LYS A 9 -0.88 15.44 -3.78
CA LYS A 9 -0.39 14.76 -2.57
C LYS A 9 -1.13 13.46 -2.28
N VAL A 10 -2.44 13.42 -2.50
CA VAL A 10 -3.22 12.20 -2.35
C VAL A 10 -2.85 11.17 -3.41
N ARG A 11 -2.66 11.58 -4.67
CA ARG A 11 -2.16 10.67 -5.72
C ARG A 11 -0.82 10.06 -5.32
N ASP A 12 0.12 10.88 -4.88
CA ASP A 12 1.46 10.42 -4.47
C ASP A 12 1.38 9.50 -3.24
N PHE A 13 0.44 9.77 -2.33
CA PHE A 13 0.14 8.90 -1.19
C PHE A 13 -0.43 7.55 -1.61
N ILE A 14 -1.36 7.51 -2.57
CA ILE A 14 -1.93 6.25 -3.08
C ILE A 14 -0.87 5.43 -3.80
N THR A 15 -0.07 6.05 -4.67
CA THR A 15 1.07 5.38 -5.33
C THR A 15 2.01 4.76 -4.30
N PHE A 16 2.28 5.49 -3.23
CA PHE A 16 3.12 5.02 -2.14
C PHE A 16 2.51 3.83 -1.38
N LYS A 17 1.21 3.85 -1.07
CA LYS A 17 0.52 2.70 -0.46
C LYS A 17 0.54 1.47 -1.38
N ASN A 18 0.31 1.65 -2.68
CA ASN A 18 0.37 0.56 -3.66
C ASN A 18 1.76 -0.10 -3.67
N GLN A 19 2.84 0.69 -3.56
CA GLN A 19 4.20 0.15 -3.45
C GLN A 19 4.40 -0.66 -2.17
N VAL A 20 3.87 -0.19 -1.03
CA VAL A 20 3.93 -0.95 0.24
C VAL A 20 3.19 -2.27 0.11
N ASP A 21 2.02 -2.27 -0.51
CA ASP A 21 1.23 -3.50 -0.69
C ASP A 21 1.93 -4.48 -1.64
N GLN A 22 2.57 -4.00 -2.72
CA GLN A 22 3.43 -4.82 -3.57
C GLN A 22 4.60 -5.45 -2.80
N MET A 23 5.27 -4.68 -1.94
CA MET A 23 6.36 -5.21 -1.11
C MET A 23 5.88 -6.25 -0.09
N LYS A 24 4.67 -6.09 0.46
CA LYS A 24 4.07 -7.11 1.34
C LYS A 24 3.79 -8.39 0.58
N THR A 25 3.25 -8.30 -0.63
CA THR A 25 3.06 -9.48 -1.50
C THR A 25 4.39 -10.16 -1.81
N GLU A 26 5.43 -9.39 -2.16
CA GLU A 26 6.78 -9.94 -2.36
C GLU A 26 7.29 -10.64 -1.10
N LEU A 27 7.11 -10.05 0.08
CA LEU A 27 7.53 -10.64 1.35
C LEU A 27 6.81 -11.98 1.61
N GLU A 28 5.50 -12.03 1.39
CA GLU A 28 4.71 -13.26 1.54
C GLU A 28 5.20 -14.36 0.58
N GLU A 29 5.49 -14.01 -0.68
CA GLU A 29 6.02 -14.95 -1.67
C GLU A 29 7.40 -15.49 -1.26
N LEU A 30 8.29 -14.62 -0.76
CA LEU A 30 9.60 -15.03 -0.26
C LEU A 30 9.46 -15.97 0.94
N GLU A 31 8.61 -15.64 1.91
CA GLU A 31 8.40 -16.45 3.11
C GLU A 31 7.78 -17.83 2.81
N GLN A 32 6.93 -17.92 1.78
CA GLN A 32 6.32 -19.19 1.35
C GLN A 32 7.25 -20.05 0.50
N ASN A 33 8.26 -19.45 -0.14
CA ASN A 33 9.18 -20.13 -1.05
C ASN A 33 10.65 -20.05 -0.57
N PRO A 34 10.98 -20.60 0.61
CA PRO A 34 12.37 -20.67 1.04
C PRO A 34 13.16 -21.61 0.11
N PRO A 35 14.47 -21.38 -0.08
CA PRO A 35 15.34 -22.29 -0.80
C PRO A 35 15.27 -23.70 -0.19
N LYS A 36 15.19 -24.72 -1.05
CA LYS A 36 15.12 -26.13 -0.65
C LYS A 36 16.19 -26.94 -1.37
N LEU A 37 16.63 -28.01 -0.72
CA LEU A 37 17.38 -29.08 -1.36
C LEU A 37 16.40 -30.17 -1.76
N ASP A 38 16.37 -30.52 -3.04
CA ASP A 38 15.44 -31.53 -3.58
C ASP A 38 15.91 -32.98 -3.36
N LYS A 39 17.12 -33.16 -2.80
CA LYS A 39 17.77 -34.46 -2.60
C LYS A 39 18.41 -34.52 -1.21
N ASP A 40 18.40 -35.71 -0.61
CA ASP A 40 19.05 -35.98 0.68
C ASP A 40 20.58 -36.05 0.58
N THR A 41 21.11 -36.22 -0.63
CA THR A 41 22.56 -36.25 -0.89
C THR A 41 22.86 -35.29 -2.04
N VAL A 42 23.80 -34.39 -1.79
CA VAL A 42 24.23 -33.33 -2.71
C VAL A 42 25.76 -33.29 -2.76
N THR A 43 26.32 -32.80 -3.86
CA THR A 43 27.76 -32.56 -3.95
C THR A 43 28.17 -31.36 -3.08
N TRP A 44 29.47 -31.21 -2.86
CA TRP A 44 30.01 -30.06 -2.14
C TRP A 44 29.63 -28.73 -2.82
N GLU A 45 29.69 -28.68 -4.15
CA GLU A 45 29.33 -27.50 -4.94
C GLU A 45 27.83 -27.17 -4.83
N GLU A 46 26.96 -28.18 -4.86
CA GLU A 46 25.52 -28.01 -4.67
C GLU A 46 25.20 -27.51 -3.25
N ALA A 47 25.91 -28.00 -2.22
CA ALA A 47 25.77 -27.54 -0.85
C ALA A 47 26.20 -26.08 -0.66
N ILE A 48 27.32 -25.66 -1.29
CA ILE A 48 27.76 -24.26 -1.28
C ILE A 48 26.73 -23.37 -1.97
N ALA A 49 26.28 -23.74 -3.16
CA ALA A 49 25.31 -22.96 -3.92
C ALA A 49 23.98 -22.78 -3.14
N TYR A 50 23.53 -23.83 -2.45
CA TYR A 50 22.38 -23.75 -1.56
C TYR A 50 22.61 -22.81 -0.38
N SER A 51 23.77 -22.90 0.29
CA SER A 51 24.10 -22.03 1.42
C SER A 51 24.11 -20.55 1.01
N GLU A 52 24.77 -20.23 -0.11
CA GLU A 52 24.79 -18.86 -0.65
C GLU A 52 23.41 -18.39 -1.08
N GLY A 53 22.61 -19.26 -1.71
CA GLY A 53 21.23 -18.97 -2.11
C GLY A 53 20.34 -18.68 -0.91
N LYS A 54 20.49 -19.45 0.17
CA LYS A 54 19.80 -19.26 1.45
C LYS A 54 20.16 -17.92 2.09
N GLU A 55 21.46 -17.58 2.14
CA GLU A 55 21.91 -16.29 2.69
C GLU A 55 21.34 -15.10 1.90
N LYS A 56 21.38 -15.17 0.56
CA LYS A 56 20.78 -14.14 -0.31
C LYS A 56 19.28 -14.00 -0.09
N HIS A 57 18.58 -15.12 0.05
CA HIS A 57 17.13 -15.13 0.31
C HIS A 57 16.78 -14.49 1.66
N GLU A 58 17.50 -14.86 2.74
CA GLU A 58 17.33 -14.25 4.06
C GLU A 58 17.65 -12.75 4.06
N ALA A 59 18.70 -12.34 3.34
CA ALA A 59 19.04 -10.94 3.16
C ALA A 59 17.93 -10.16 2.44
N ARG A 60 17.33 -10.75 1.40
CA ARG A 60 16.20 -10.13 0.67
C ARG A 60 14.97 -9.97 1.56
N ILE A 61 14.59 -10.99 2.32
CA ILE A 61 13.49 -10.89 3.29
C ILE A 61 13.73 -9.73 4.27
N LYS A 62 14.95 -9.61 4.80
CA LYS A 62 15.30 -8.53 5.73
C LYS A 62 15.20 -7.15 5.07
N GLU A 63 15.71 -7.01 3.85
CA GLU A 63 15.64 -5.77 3.07
C GLU A 63 14.18 -5.34 2.82
N VAL A 64 13.35 -6.27 2.35
CA VAL A 64 11.93 -6.00 2.06
C VAL A 64 11.18 -5.63 3.34
N ARG A 65 11.37 -6.36 4.45
CA ARG A 65 10.77 -6.04 5.76
C ARG A 65 11.15 -4.64 6.24
N MET A 66 12.44 -4.29 6.20
CA MET A 66 12.90 -2.95 6.55
C MET A 66 12.28 -1.88 5.65
N GLY A 67 12.26 -2.13 4.34
CA GLY A 67 11.69 -1.21 3.36
C GLY A 67 10.19 -0.97 3.55
N ILE A 68 9.43 -1.97 3.98
CA ILE A 68 8.02 -1.85 4.38
C ILE A 68 7.91 -0.99 5.64
N GLN A 69 8.68 -1.29 6.69
CA GLN A 69 8.61 -0.58 7.97
C GLN A 69 8.90 0.91 7.79
N THR A 70 10.00 1.27 7.12
CA THR A 70 10.33 2.68 6.83
C THR A 70 9.20 3.37 6.08
N ARG A 71 8.54 2.67 5.15
CA ARG A 71 7.44 3.26 4.38
C ARG A 71 6.18 3.45 5.22
N ILE A 72 5.85 2.52 6.10
CA ILE A 72 4.72 2.66 7.03
C ILE A 72 4.92 3.89 7.93
N GLU A 73 6.13 4.13 8.43
CA GLU A 73 6.45 5.32 9.22
C GLU A 73 6.26 6.61 8.42
N LEU A 74 6.73 6.64 7.17
CA LEU A 74 6.53 7.78 6.26
C LEU A 74 5.06 8.01 5.88
N THR A 75 4.23 6.96 5.92
CA THR A 75 2.79 7.04 5.62
C THR A 75 2.10 7.98 6.60
N HIS A 76 2.37 7.83 7.91
CA HIS A 76 1.74 8.63 8.95
C HIS A 76 2.05 10.13 8.81
N GLY A 77 3.30 10.49 8.49
CA GLY A 77 3.67 11.89 8.24
C GLY A 77 2.95 12.48 7.03
N ARG A 78 2.80 11.71 5.95
CA ARG A 78 2.06 12.13 4.75
C ARG A 78 0.56 12.30 5.02
N GLU A 79 -0.03 11.43 5.82
CA GLU A 79 -1.43 11.52 6.25
C GLU A 79 -1.70 12.83 7.00
N GLU A 80 -0.82 13.19 7.95
CA GLU A 80 -0.93 14.43 8.70
C GLU A 80 -0.75 15.67 7.80
N GLU A 81 0.22 15.63 6.87
CA GLU A 81 0.42 16.71 5.89
C GLU A 81 -0.81 16.93 5.00
N ILE A 82 -1.40 15.86 4.47
CA ILE A 82 -2.61 15.96 3.63
C ILE A 82 -3.77 16.48 4.48
N GLY A 83 -3.93 15.96 5.70
CA GLY A 83 -5.00 16.37 6.62
C GLY A 83 -5.00 17.85 6.94
N LYS A 84 -3.82 18.45 7.16
CA LYS A 84 -3.64 19.90 7.37
C LYS A 84 -3.99 20.74 6.14
N LEU A 85 -4.00 20.15 4.96
CA LEU A 85 -4.34 20.80 3.70
C LEU A 85 -5.81 20.59 3.29
N LEU A 86 -6.58 19.83 4.07
CA LEU A 86 -8.02 19.74 3.81
C LEU A 86 -8.69 21.05 4.21
N PRO A 87 -9.61 21.58 3.37
CA PRO A 87 -10.28 22.85 3.65
C PRO A 87 -11.27 22.77 4.83
N ILE A 88 -11.70 21.55 5.20
CA ILE A 88 -12.65 21.30 6.28
C ILE A 88 -12.16 20.08 7.07
N GLN A 89 -12.09 20.22 8.40
CA GLN A 89 -11.80 19.13 9.34
C GLN A 89 -13.11 18.47 9.81
N ASP A 90 -13.01 17.24 10.29
CA ASP A 90 -14.13 16.43 10.78
C ASP A 90 -15.23 16.15 9.75
N HIS A 91 -14.95 16.37 8.47
CA HIS A 91 -15.84 16.10 7.35
C HIS A 91 -15.10 15.32 6.28
N TYR A 92 -15.88 14.61 5.47
CA TYR A 92 -15.40 13.98 4.27
C TYR A 92 -15.63 14.87 3.05
N ILE A 93 -14.64 14.92 2.16
CA ILE A 93 -14.63 15.66 0.91
C ILE A 93 -14.34 14.67 -0.21
N LEU A 94 -15.06 14.80 -1.32
CA LEU A 94 -14.82 13.99 -2.51
C LEU A 94 -13.73 14.62 -3.38
N PHE A 95 -12.72 13.84 -3.72
CA PHE A 95 -11.66 14.21 -4.65
C PHE A 95 -11.69 13.28 -5.86
N LYS A 96 -11.62 13.87 -7.05
CA LYS A 96 -11.35 13.16 -8.30
C LYS A 96 -9.85 13.20 -8.55
N ILE A 97 -9.23 12.03 -8.65
CA ILE A 97 -7.78 11.87 -8.70
C ILE A 97 -7.43 10.96 -9.87
N MET A 98 -6.49 11.40 -10.69
CA MET A 98 -5.94 10.60 -11.78
C MET A 98 -4.87 9.64 -11.25
N ILE A 99 -5.10 8.35 -11.37
CA ILE A 99 -4.19 7.28 -10.95
C ILE A 99 -4.04 6.30 -12.10
N ASN A 100 -2.80 6.07 -12.56
CA ASN A 100 -2.52 5.20 -13.71
C ASN A 100 -3.37 5.54 -14.95
N ASN A 101 -3.56 6.83 -15.23
CA ASN A 101 -4.41 7.36 -16.30
C ASN A 101 -5.92 7.08 -16.18
N GLU A 102 -6.40 6.61 -15.03
CA GLU A 102 -7.81 6.46 -14.73
C GLU A 102 -8.27 7.52 -13.71
N GLU A 103 -9.41 8.17 -13.96
CA GLU A 103 -10.05 9.03 -12.96
C GLU A 103 -10.72 8.15 -11.90
N GLN A 104 -10.32 8.33 -10.65
CA GLN A 104 -10.88 7.63 -9.51
C GLN A 104 -11.38 8.64 -8.47
N THR A 105 -12.55 8.36 -7.88
CA THR A 105 -13.12 9.20 -6.84
C THR A 105 -12.76 8.64 -5.46
N PHE A 106 -12.24 9.51 -4.59
CA PHE A 106 -11.90 9.20 -3.21
C PHE A 106 -12.68 10.08 -2.25
N LYS A 107 -13.16 9.47 -1.18
CA LYS A 107 -13.72 10.14 -0.01
C LYS A 107 -12.58 10.34 0.98
N ILE A 108 -12.22 11.58 1.28
CA ILE A 108 -11.05 11.94 2.09
C ILE A 108 -11.50 12.82 3.25
N GLY A 109 -11.05 12.53 4.46
CA GLY A 109 -11.33 13.33 5.65
C GLY A 109 -10.17 13.31 6.63
N TYR A 110 -10.12 14.33 7.49
CA TYR A 110 -9.14 14.40 8.58
C TYR A 110 -9.85 14.75 9.88
N PHE A 111 -9.73 13.85 10.85
CA PHE A 111 -10.45 13.85 12.12
C PHE A 111 -9.44 13.88 13.29
N PRO A 112 -8.83 15.04 13.58
CA PRO A 112 -7.70 15.14 14.51
C PRO A 112 -8.03 14.64 15.92
N SER A 113 -9.29 14.76 16.35
CA SER A 113 -9.73 14.40 17.70
C SER A 113 -10.13 12.94 17.87
N SER A 114 -10.11 12.12 16.81
CA SER A 114 -10.61 10.74 16.87
C SER A 114 -9.82 9.76 16.02
N TYR A 115 -9.88 9.92 14.70
CA TYR A 115 -9.51 8.88 13.74
C TYR A 115 -8.33 9.23 12.84
N GLY A 116 -7.83 10.47 12.91
CA GLY A 116 -6.77 10.96 12.02
C GLY A 116 -7.23 11.05 10.57
N PHE A 117 -6.31 10.80 9.63
CA PHE A 117 -6.61 10.80 8.21
C PHE A 117 -7.42 9.56 7.81
N ARG A 118 -8.45 9.77 6.98
CA ARG A 118 -9.30 8.71 6.41
C ARG A 118 -9.43 8.90 4.92
N MET A 119 -9.27 7.82 4.18
CA MET A 119 -9.39 7.80 2.73
C MET A 119 -10.01 6.48 2.28
N GLU A 120 -11.08 6.58 1.50
CA GLU A 120 -11.81 5.43 0.95
C GLU A 120 -12.05 5.67 -0.55
N ARG A 121 -11.80 4.66 -1.38
CA ARG A 121 -12.18 4.71 -2.80
C ARG A 121 -13.70 4.57 -2.89
N VAL A 122 -14.34 5.47 -3.62
CA VAL A 122 -15.76 5.33 -3.95
C VAL A 122 -15.85 4.34 -5.10
N VAL A 123 -16.44 3.19 -4.83
CA VAL A 123 -16.81 2.23 -5.88
C VAL A 123 -18.18 2.66 -6.38
N ASP A 124 -18.31 2.94 -7.68
CA ASP A 124 -19.62 3.11 -8.32
C ASP A 124 -20.33 1.75 -8.31
N ALA A 125 -20.92 1.38 -7.17
CA ALA A 125 -21.88 0.28 -7.12
C ALA A 125 -23.16 0.79 -7.81
N PRO A 126 -23.71 0.06 -8.80
CA PRO A 126 -25.03 0.40 -9.32
C PRO A 126 -26.01 0.44 -8.14
N PRO A 127 -27.00 1.36 -8.16
CA PRO A 127 -27.99 1.42 -7.10
C PRO A 127 -28.63 0.03 -6.95
N PRO A 128 -28.89 -0.44 -5.72
CA PRO A 128 -29.56 -1.71 -5.52
C PRO A 128 -30.85 -1.66 -6.32
N ALA A 129 -31.05 -2.66 -7.20
CA ALA A 129 -32.28 -2.78 -7.97
C ALA A 129 -33.44 -2.66 -6.98
N GLN A 130 -34.19 -1.57 -7.05
CA GLN A 130 -35.43 -1.46 -6.32
C GLN A 130 -36.29 -2.61 -6.81
N ASN A 131 -36.53 -3.60 -5.96
CA ASN A 131 -37.55 -4.59 -6.19
C ASN A 131 -38.85 -3.82 -6.44
N THR A 132 -39.26 -3.74 -7.69
CA THR A 132 -40.57 -3.25 -8.10
C THR A 132 -41.57 -4.24 -7.52
N VAL A 133 -42.16 -3.89 -6.38
CA VAL A 133 -43.39 -4.50 -5.91
C VAL A 133 -44.51 -3.69 -6.56
N GLY A 134 -45.19 -4.29 -7.54
CA GLY A 134 -46.33 -3.70 -8.24
C GLY A 134 -46.62 -4.40 -9.55
#